data_AF-A0AAV4DE95-F1
#
_entry.id   AF-A0AAV4DE95-F1
#
_cell.length_a   1.000
_cell.length_b   1.000
_cell.length_c   1.000
_cell.angle_alpha   90.00
_cell.angle_beta   90.00
_cell.angle_gamma   90.00
#
_symmetry.space_group_name_H-M   'P 1'
#
loop_
_entity.id
_entity.type
_entity.pdbx_description
1 polymer ?
#
loop_
_entity_poly.entity_id
_entity_poly.type
_entity_poly.pdbx_seq_one_letter_code
_entity_poly.pdbx_strand_id
1 'polypeptide(L)'
;MATTNANRRSHSGEMAGISRSWLCVALALCCLAALCLDPVEAGRKGKGRRRQSKDKPCKYRSRKSMECDPVTNFRNYTLTLKKGDASVCPSVHNLQASCRAKTGCDYKDETSTWGECDTITSRSMRVWKLQEGSAEDCPPTHVRIRRCNRRRKNSRAGRGGKNKRMKNKKKKRLRRKKQKKARKSRDKKANCKYEKQAWSSCDEDTMTRQRQMVLVEGDPTFCLPKKIFTKPCKENDMVEGCQYNEGPWGVCDILTQLKQRTLTPVDGSDPECMESVQTKSCSLKAEMTAPKPTKCRYDLSKWTPCDARSNTMSRFMSLKSGDPNVCLRAKKMTKKCKIACKFRHGTWSACDPETQMTTRKDMLVKGDPSQCDGSRQITKKCRKACKYTLGDWSECDPVTNKRSRVKRLVGGDLTTCEQEMTIARPCQDKNGAERCFFGAWGEFGPCTNGVSTKQRPLLQGGLDCERKAVVTRACETQ
;
A
#
# COMPACT_ATOMS: atom_id res chain seq x y z
N MET A 1 58.61 -82.99 -29.01
CA MET A 1 58.67 -82.41 -27.65
C MET A 1 57.24 -82.05 -27.27
N ALA A 2 56.51 -83.00 -26.70
CA ALA A 2 56.34 -83.20 -25.26
C ALA A 2 55.37 -82.20 -24.60
N THR A 3 54.17 -82.75 -24.28
CA THR A 3 53.41 -82.63 -23.01
C THR A 3 52.70 -81.30 -22.71
N THR A 4 51.50 -81.17 -22.14
CA THR A 4 50.44 -82.07 -21.59
C THR A 4 49.26 -81.18 -21.12
N ASN A 5 48.09 -81.79 -20.93
CA ASN A 5 46.99 -81.44 -20.00
C ASN A 5 46.06 -80.26 -20.37
N ALA A 6 44.80 -80.49 -20.76
CA ALA A 6 43.65 -81.06 -20.01
C ALA A 6 43.04 -80.07 -18.99
N ASN A 7 41.80 -79.59 -19.23
CA ASN A 7 40.64 -80.06 -18.45
C ASN A 7 39.29 -79.60 -19.04
N ARG A 8 38.30 -80.48 -18.88
CA ARG A 8 36.86 -80.35 -19.16
C ARG A 8 36.19 -79.31 -18.25
N ARG A 9 35.15 -78.62 -18.75
CA ARG A 9 33.75 -78.82 -18.32
C ARG A 9 32.77 -77.97 -19.12
N SER A 10 31.80 -78.68 -19.66
CA SER A 10 30.51 -78.26 -20.22
C SER A 10 29.63 -77.62 -19.14
N HIS A 11 28.83 -76.61 -19.52
CA HIS A 11 27.40 -76.51 -19.16
C HIS A 11 26.70 -75.35 -19.89
N SER A 12 25.73 -75.72 -20.74
CA SER A 12 24.39 -75.15 -20.93
C SER A 12 24.11 -73.65 -20.81
N GLY A 13 23.35 -73.13 -21.78
CA GLY A 13 22.14 -72.38 -21.44
C GLY A 13 22.01 -71.01 -22.11
N GLU A 14 21.01 -70.91 -22.99
CA GLU A 14 20.42 -69.70 -23.54
C GLU A 14 20.20 -68.57 -22.51
N MET A 15 20.27 -67.32 -22.99
CA MET A 15 19.20 -66.31 -22.87
C MET A 15 19.70 -64.94 -23.37
N ALA A 16 19.03 -64.47 -24.43
CA ALA A 16 18.80 -63.07 -24.82
C ALA A 16 19.90 -62.01 -24.52
N GLY A 17 20.67 -61.67 -25.56
CA GLY A 17 21.43 -60.43 -25.62
C GLY A 17 20.51 -59.22 -25.77
N ILE A 18 20.14 -58.59 -24.65
CA ILE A 18 19.72 -57.18 -24.64
C ILE A 18 20.95 -56.36 -24.25
N SER A 19 21.46 -55.65 -25.25
CA SER A 19 22.59 -54.72 -25.16
C SER A 19 22.44 -53.75 -23.98
N ARG A 20 23.46 -53.73 -23.10
CA ARG A 20 23.62 -52.76 -22.00
C ARG A 20 23.69 -51.30 -22.45
N SER A 21 23.66 -51.02 -23.76
CA SER A 21 23.61 -49.66 -24.30
C SER A 21 22.21 -49.02 -24.22
N TRP A 22 21.13 -49.82 -24.15
CA TRP A 22 19.77 -49.28 -24.16
C TRP A 22 19.25 -48.83 -22.78
N LEU A 23 19.77 -49.39 -21.68
CA LEU A 23 19.37 -48.96 -20.33
C LEU A 23 19.94 -47.59 -19.93
N CYS A 24 21.14 -47.23 -20.41
CA CYS A 24 21.71 -45.90 -20.14
C CYS A 24 21.00 -44.79 -20.95
N VAL A 25 20.54 -45.09 -22.17
CA VAL A 25 19.80 -44.13 -23.00
C VAL A 25 18.37 -43.90 -22.47
N ALA A 26 17.71 -44.95 -21.96
CA ALA A 26 16.37 -44.81 -21.36
C ALA A 26 16.38 -44.06 -20.01
N LEU A 27 17.41 -44.24 -19.18
CA LEU A 27 17.55 -43.49 -17.92
C LEU A 27 17.95 -42.02 -18.13
N ALA A 28 18.74 -41.71 -19.17
CA ALA A 28 19.06 -40.33 -19.53
C ALA A 28 17.85 -39.58 -20.13
N LEU A 29 17.00 -40.26 -20.90
CA LEU A 29 15.75 -39.67 -21.44
C LEU A 29 14.67 -39.47 -20.38
N CYS A 30 14.58 -40.32 -19.35
CA CYS A 30 13.67 -40.10 -18.22
C CYS A 30 14.13 -38.98 -17.26
N CYS A 31 15.44 -38.75 -17.09
CA CYS A 31 15.95 -37.66 -16.26
C CYS A 31 15.83 -36.27 -16.91
N LEU A 32 15.83 -36.17 -18.24
CA LEU A 32 15.56 -34.91 -18.96
C LEU A 32 14.07 -34.53 -18.99
N ALA A 33 13.16 -35.48 -18.78
CA ALA A 33 11.71 -35.22 -18.74
C ALA A 33 11.19 -34.76 -17.34
N ALA A 34 11.97 -34.96 -16.26
CA ALA A 34 11.51 -34.68 -14.89
C ALA A 34 11.90 -33.30 -14.32
N LEU A 35 12.70 -32.47 -15.03
CA LEU A 35 13.17 -31.15 -14.53
C LEU A 35 12.53 -29.92 -15.20
N CYS A 36 11.43 -30.06 -15.95
CA CYS A 36 10.80 -28.92 -16.66
C CYS A 36 9.32 -28.65 -16.35
N LEU A 37 8.80 -29.04 -15.18
CA LEU A 37 7.43 -28.69 -14.76
C LEU A 37 7.42 -27.85 -13.48
N ASP A 38 7.69 -26.56 -13.62
CA ASP A 38 7.29 -25.54 -12.64
C ASP A 38 5.82 -25.13 -12.88
N PRO A 39 4.89 -25.33 -11.93
CA PRO A 39 3.57 -24.74 -12.01
C PRO A 39 3.64 -23.23 -11.70
N VAL A 40 3.57 -22.41 -12.74
CA VAL A 40 3.43 -20.94 -12.62
C VAL A 40 2.04 -20.61 -12.05
N GLU A 41 1.98 -20.39 -10.73
CA GLU A 41 0.83 -19.78 -10.07
C GLU A 41 0.61 -18.35 -10.56
N ALA A 42 -0.39 -18.18 -11.44
CA ALA A 42 -0.85 -16.88 -11.92
C ALA A 42 -1.63 -16.11 -10.83
N GLY A 43 -0.89 -15.49 -9.90
CA GLY A 43 -1.43 -14.55 -8.92
C GLY A 43 -2.00 -13.27 -9.56
N ARG A 44 -3.34 -13.16 -9.56
CA ARG A 44 -4.07 -11.93 -9.92
C ARG A 44 -3.83 -10.81 -8.88
N LYS A 45 -2.78 -10.01 -9.05
CA LYS A 45 -2.57 -8.78 -8.25
C LYS A 45 -3.48 -7.64 -8.73
N GLY A 46 -4.60 -7.45 -8.02
CA GLY A 46 -5.42 -6.25 -8.10
C GLY A 46 -4.63 -5.00 -7.71
N LYS A 47 -4.61 -3.99 -8.59
CA LYS A 47 -3.93 -2.71 -8.37
C LYS A 47 -4.76 -1.80 -7.45
N GLY A 48 -4.89 -2.18 -6.19
CA GLY A 48 -5.23 -1.25 -5.11
C GLY A 48 -3.97 -0.51 -4.68
N ARG A 49 -4.03 0.82 -4.61
CA ARG A 49 -2.96 1.64 -4.01
C ARG A 49 -2.91 1.33 -2.50
N ARG A 50 -2.25 0.24 -2.11
CA ARG A 50 -1.77 0.04 -0.74
C ARG A 50 -0.74 1.14 -0.51
N ARG A 51 -1.12 2.15 0.29
CA ARG A 51 -0.11 2.89 1.05
C ARG A 51 0.66 1.80 1.80
N GLN A 52 1.95 1.64 1.52
CA GLN A 52 2.83 0.88 2.39
C GLN A 52 2.77 1.59 3.74
N SER A 53 1.89 1.14 4.62
CA SER A 53 2.07 1.38 6.04
C SER A 53 3.41 0.75 6.34
N LYS A 54 4.41 1.55 6.69
CA LYS A 54 5.58 1.03 7.41
C LYS A 54 5.00 0.19 8.55
N ASP A 55 5.27 -1.10 8.53
CA ASP A 55 4.84 -2.03 9.56
C ASP A 55 5.52 -1.57 10.86
N LYS A 56 4.80 -0.78 11.64
CA LYS A 56 5.17 -0.57 13.04
C LYS A 56 4.86 -1.89 13.74
N PRO A 57 5.84 -2.55 14.37
CA PRO A 57 5.68 -3.91 14.90
C PRO A 57 4.61 -4.00 15.99
N CYS A 58 4.43 -2.92 16.74
CA CYS A 58 3.43 -2.82 17.80
C CYS A 58 2.37 -1.77 17.44
N LYS A 59 1.10 -2.13 17.58
CA LYS A 59 -0.04 -1.22 17.42
C LYS A 59 -0.82 -1.18 18.71
N TYR A 60 -0.89 -0.01 19.32
CA TYR A 60 -1.63 0.21 20.56
C TYR A 60 -2.96 0.92 20.31
N ARG A 61 -3.94 0.71 21.20
CA ARG A 61 -5.22 1.41 21.23
C ARG A 61 -5.21 2.35 22.43
N SER A 62 -5.40 3.65 22.19
CA SER A 62 -5.68 4.60 23.26
C SER A 62 -7.07 4.33 23.83
N ARG A 63 -7.15 4.18 25.16
CA ARG A 63 -8.41 4.32 25.90
C ARG A 63 -8.75 5.81 26.05
N LYS A 64 -10.03 6.11 26.33
CA LYS A 64 -10.46 7.46 26.74
C LYS A 64 -9.54 7.92 27.86
N SER A 65 -9.02 9.12 27.70
CA SER A 65 -7.96 9.68 28.51
C SER A 65 -8.49 10.09 29.90
N MET A 66 -7.72 9.89 30.97
CA MET A 66 -8.04 10.31 32.35
C MET A 66 -8.07 11.84 32.47
N GLU A 67 -8.74 12.45 33.42
CA GLU A 67 -8.71 13.93 33.58
C GLU A 67 -7.29 14.45 33.83
N CYS A 68 -7.07 15.75 33.59
CA CYS A 68 -5.78 16.35 33.87
C CYS A 68 -5.59 16.44 35.39
N ASP A 69 -4.44 16.01 35.89
CA ASP A 69 -4.11 16.16 37.31
C ASP A 69 -3.80 17.65 37.60
N PRO A 70 -4.57 18.31 38.49
CA PRO A 70 -4.44 19.74 38.74
C PRO A 70 -3.11 20.11 39.40
N VAL A 71 -2.44 19.17 40.09
CA VAL A 71 -1.17 19.46 40.79
C VAL A 71 0.00 19.38 39.83
N THR A 72 -0.01 18.38 38.95
CA THR A 72 1.15 18.10 38.08
C THR A 72 1.02 18.72 36.69
N ASN A 73 -0.18 19.15 36.27
CA ASN A 73 -0.46 19.66 34.92
C ASN A 73 -0.09 18.66 33.79
N PHE A 74 -0.09 17.37 34.10
CA PHE A 74 0.15 16.29 33.16
C PHE A 74 -1.06 15.35 33.08
N ARG A 75 -1.25 14.77 31.89
CA ARG A 75 -2.26 13.76 31.62
C ARG A 75 -1.59 12.46 31.21
N ASN A 76 -1.92 11.40 31.94
CA ASN A 76 -1.40 10.07 31.67
C ASN A 76 -2.34 9.30 30.72
N TYR A 77 -1.76 8.71 29.67
CA TYR A 77 -2.43 7.89 28.69
C TYR A 77 -1.92 6.46 28.78
N THR A 78 -2.78 5.55 29.19
CA THR A 78 -2.49 4.11 29.16
C THR A 78 -2.92 3.55 27.81
N LEU A 79 -1.95 3.13 27.00
CA LEU A 79 -2.18 2.50 25.70
C LEU A 79 -2.10 0.98 25.84
N THR A 80 -3.15 0.26 25.45
CA THR A 80 -3.14 -1.21 25.50
C THR A 80 -2.77 -1.80 24.14
N LEU A 81 -1.95 -2.86 24.13
CA LEU A 81 -1.50 -3.52 22.90
C LEU A 81 -2.70 -4.12 22.14
N LYS A 82 -2.89 -3.69 20.90
CA LYS A 82 -3.97 -4.19 20.01
C LYS A 82 -3.44 -5.21 19.00
N LYS A 83 -2.19 -5.10 18.59
CA LYS A 83 -1.54 -6.03 17.64
C LYS A 83 -0.01 -5.93 17.78
N GLY A 84 0.65 -7.07 17.96
CA GLY A 84 2.11 -7.21 18.12
C GLY A 84 2.40 -8.44 18.99
N ASP A 85 3.61 -8.98 18.92
CA ASP A 85 4.03 -10.09 19.80
C ASP A 85 4.26 -9.57 21.22
N ALA A 86 3.68 -10.25 22.22
CA ALA A 86 3.76 -9.86 23.62
C ALA A 86 5.19 -9.96 24.19
N SER A 87 6.07 -10.77 23.57
CA SER A 87 7.48 -10.87 23.94
C SER A 87 8.33 -9.68 23.49
N VAL A 88 7.88 -8.94 22.47
CA VAL A 88 8.61 -7.80 21.89
C VAL A 88 7.95 -6.47 22.24
N CYS A 89 6.63 -6.47 22.40
CA CYS A 89 5.83 -5.29 22.67
C CYS A 89 5.26 -5.38 24.09
N PRO A 90 5.50 -4.40 24.97
CA PRO A 90 4.87 -4.38 26.29
C PRO A 90 3.35 -4.35 26.12
N SER A 91 2.64 -5.08 26.98
CA SER A 91 1.16 -5.20 26.97
C SER A 91 0.48 -3.84 27.22
N VAL A 92 1.15 -2.98 27.99
CA VAL A 92 0.73 -1.63 28.35
C VAL A 92 1.86 -0.65 28.10
N HIS A 93 1.55 0.48 27.46
CA HIS A 93 2.49 1.58 27.27
C HIS A 93 1.89 2.85 27.87
N ASN A 94 2.55 3.42 28.88
CA ASN A 94 2.14 4.67 29.49
C ASN A 94 2.79 5.84 28.73
N LEU A 95 2.01 6.87 28.42
CA LEU A 95 2.49 8.12 27.86
C LEU A 95 2.01 9.26 28.75
N GLN A 96 2.93 10.11 29.17
CA GLN A 96 2.61 11.36 29.85
C GLN A 96 2.65 12.47 28.81
N ALA A 97 1.58 13.24 28.69
CA ALA A 97 1.58 14.47 27.92
C ALA A 97 1.27 15.63 28.85
N SER A 98 1.96 16.76 28.69
CA SER A 98 1.56 17.96 29.41
C SER A 98 0.13 18.30 29.00
N CYS A 99 -0.68 18.65 29.99
CA CYS A 99 -1.89 19.38 29.74
C CYS A 99 -1.43 20.76 29.29
N ARG A 100 -1.10 20.89 28.00
CA ARG A 100 -1.01 22.23 27.41
C ARG A 100 -2.32 22.89 27.78
N ALA A 101 -2.26 23.94 28.60
CA ALA A 101 -3.34 24.90 28.71
C ALA A 101 -3.76 25.16 27.27
N LYS A 102 -4.97 24.76 26.91
CA LYS A 102 -5.45 25.02 25.57
C LYS A 102 -5.48 26.54 25.50
N THR A 103 -4.51 27.14 24.83
CA THR A 103 -4.43 28.58 24.58
C THR A 103 -5.47 29.00 23.55
N GLY A 104 -6.66 28.41 23.61
CA GLY A 104 -7.73 28.55 22.67
C GLY A 104 -9.05 28.22 23.34
N CYS A 105 -10.03 29.06 23.05
CA CYS A 105 -11.39 28.94 23.52
C CYS A 105 -12.01 27.60 23.08
N ASP A 106 -12.40 26.76 24.03
CA ASP A 106 -13.16 25.54 23.76
C ASP A 106 -14.64 25.88 23.72
N TYR A 107 -15.31 25.48 22.64
CA TYR A 107 -16.76 25.61 22.52
C TYR A 107 -17.40 24.22 22.41
N LYS A 108 -18.45 23.95 23.20
CA LYS A 108 -19.16 22.65 23.17
C LYS A 108 -19.99 22.52 21.89
N ASP A 109 -19.82 21.40 21.17
CA ASP A 109 -20.57 21.09 19.93
C ASP A 109 -21.92 20.39 20.21
N GLU A 110 -22.20 20.00 21.46
CA GLU A 110 -23.22 19.02 21.85
C GLU A 110 -24.67 19.40 21.52
N THR A 111 -24.98 20.67 21.29
CA THR A 111 -26.35 21.13 20.95
C THR A 111 -26.45 21.90 19.64
N SER A 112 -25.35 22.06 18.90
CA SER A 112 -25.35 22.98 17.76
C SER A 112 -25.81 22.31 16.46
N THR A 113 -27.10 22.35 16.17
CA THR A 113 -27.59 22.09 14.82
C THR A 113 -27.20 23.27 13.90
N TRP A 114 -27.05 23.01 12.61
CA TRP A 114 -26.94 24.14 11.67
C TRP A 114 -28.30 24.78 11.58
N GLY A 115 -28.36 26.10 11.76
CA GLY A 115 -29.57 26.87 11.53
C GLY A 115 -30.06 26.72 10.09
N GLU A 116 -31.31 27.11 9.87
CA GLU A 116 -31.90 27.11 8.55
C GLU A 116 -31.10 27.98 7.56
N CYS A 117 -31.26 27.66 6.28
CA CYS A 117 -30.57 28.42 5.26
C CYS A 117 -31.24 29.77 5.08
N ASP A 118 -30.53 30.85 5.38
CA ASP A 118 -30.98 32.18 5.01
C ASP A 118 -31.06 32.30 3.48
N THR A 119 -32.25 32.64 2.97
CA THR A 119 -32.57 32.72 1.55
C THR A 119 -31.84 33.86 0.85
N ILE A 120 -31.53 34.94 1.56
CA ILE A 120 -30.87 36.13 1.03
C ILE A 120 -29.37 35.85 0.88
N THR A 121 -28.73 35.40 1.97
CA THR A 121 -27.27 35.22 1.96
C THR A 121 -26.82 33.84 1.46
N SER A 122 -27.76 32.89 1.30
CA SER A 122 -27.48 31.49 0.97
C SER A 122 -26.45 30.85 1.93
N ARG A 123 -26.49 31.25 3.20
CA ARG A 123 -25.59 30.78 4.26
C ARG A 123 -26.42 30.20 5.40
N SER A 124 -25.91 29.14 6.02
CA SER A 124 -26.42 28.62 7.28
C SER A 124 -25.38 28.90 8.35
N MET A 125 -25.82 29.32 9.52
CA MET A 125 -24.96 29.60 10.67
C MET A 125 -25.09 28.51 11.72
N ARG A 126 -24.05 28.30 12.50
CA ARG A 126 -24.04 27.44 13.67
C ARG A 126 -23.31 28.18 14.77
N VAL A 127 -23.96 28.33 15.92
CA VAL A 127 -23.41 29.02 17.08
C VAL A 127 -22.95 27.98 18.08
N TRP A 128 -21.70 28.07 18.53
CA TRP A 128 -21.20 27.27 19.64
C TRP A 128 -21.07 28.14 20.89
N LYS A 129 -21.48 27.60 22.05
CA LYS A 129 -21.35 28.27 23.34
C LYS A 129 -20.02 27.91 23.99
N LEU A 130 -19.39 28.90 24.64
CA LEU A 130 -18.12 28.72 25.34
C LEU A 130 -18.30 27.69 26.47
N GLN A 131 -17.30 26.83 26.66
CA GLN A 131 -17.29 25.85 27.74
C GLN A 131 -16.81 26.51 29.05
N GLU A 132 -17.51 26.27 30.15
CA GLU A 132 -17.08 26.65 31.51
C GLU A 132 -15.65 26.15 31.77
N GLY A 133 -14.76 27.06 32.18
CA GLY A 133 -13.32 26.82 32.35
C GLY A 133 -12.44 27.22 31.15
N SER A 134 -12.99 27.90 30.13
CA SER A 134 -12.19 28.56 29.09
C SER A 134 -11.63 29.90 29.58
N ALA A 135 -10.55 30.40 28.97
CA ALA A 135 -9.93 31.68 29.34
C ALA A 135 -10.91 32.87 29.27
N GLU A 136 -10.74 33.86 30.16
CA GLU A 136 -11.66 35.01 30.30
C GLU A 136 -11.75 35.88 29.03
N ASP A 137 -10.68 35.94 28.22
CA ASP A 137 -10.65 36.69 26.95
C ASP A 137 -11.44 36.03 25.81
N CYS A 138 -12.08 34.89 26.05
CA CYS A 138 -12.81 34.16 25.03
C CYS A 138 -14.21 34.71 24.80
N PRO A 139 -14.63 34.95 23.54
CA PRO A 139 -15.99 35.40 23.28
C PRO A 139 -17.00 34.32 23.72
N PRO A 140 -18.15 34.71 24.28
CA PRO A 140 -19.11 33.76 24.87
C PRO A 140 -19.73 32.82 23.82
N THR A 141 -19.69 33.20 22.54
CA THR A 141 -20.13 32.36 21.43
C THR A 141 -19.19 32.46 20.23
N HIS A 142 -19.06 31.35 19.50
CA HIS A 142 -18.34 31.31 18.23
C HIS A 142 -19.28 30.89 17.10
N VAL A 143 -19.41 31.74 16.08
CA VAL A 143 -20.30 31.51 14.94
C VAL A 143 -19.52 30.94 13.76
N ARG A 144 -19.89 29.75 13.32
CA ARG A 144 -19.38 29.17 12.09
C ARG A 144 -20.40 29.34 10.97
N ILE A 145 -19.96 29.93 9.85
CA ILE A 145 -20.79 30.15 8.68
C ILE A 145 -20.38 29.16 7.58
N ARG A 146 -21.36 28.50 6.95
CA ARG A 146 -21.14 27.73 5.73
C ARG A 146 -22.14 28.15 4.65
N ARG A 147 -21.75 28.03 3.39
CA ARG A 147 -22.70 28.15 2.28
C ARG A 147 -23.67 26.98 2.32
N CYS A 148 -24.95 27.26 2.16
CA CYS A 148 -25.95 26.22 2.05
C CYS A 148 -25.61 25.36 0.84
N ASN A 149 -25.58 24.04 1.05
CA ASN A 149 -25.52 23.12 -0.08
C ASN A 149 -26.86 23.25 -0.82
N ARG A 150 -26.92 24.09 -1.86
CA ARG A 150 -27.90 23.94 -2.94
C ARG A 150 -27.67 22.53 -3.48
N ARG A 151 -28.39 21.55 -2.90
CA ARG A 151 -28.46 20.19 -3.44
C ARG A 151 -28.85 20.40 -4.89
N ARG A 152 -27.94 20.04 -5.80
CA ARG A 152 -28.25 19.82 -7.22
C ARG A 152 -29.29 18.69 -7.28
N LYS A 153 -30.55 18.99 -6.95
CA LYS A 153 -31.67 18.05 -7.03
C LYS A 153 -32.13 17.84 -8.48
N ASN A 154 -31.71 18.69 -9.44
CA ASN A 154 -32.12 18.57 -10.85
C ASN A 154 -31.05 18.05 -11.82
N SER A 155 -30.23 17.06 -11.43
CA SER A 155 -29.42 16.34 -12.43
C SER A 155 -29.50 14.82 -12.32
N ARG A 156 -30.69 14.29 -11.98
CA ARG A 156 -31.09 12.93 -12.35
C ARG A 156 -31.64 12.98 -13.78
N ALA A 157 -30.74 13.04 -14.76
CA ALA A 157 -31.07 12.69 -16.13
C ALA A 157 -29.92 11.86 -16.72
N GLY A 158 -30.22 10.60 -17.03
CA GLY A 158 -29.48 9.79 -18.00
C GLY A 158 -28.26 9.01 -17.49
N ARG A 159 -28.40 7.68 -17.51
CA ARG A 159 -27.31 6.69 -17.43
C ARG A 159 -26.19 6.89 -18.49
N GLY A 160 -26.28 7.85 -19.41
CA GLY A 160 -25.22 8.27 -20.34
C GLY A 160 -24.10 9.18 -19.74
N GLY A 161 -24.27 9.70 -18.52
CA GLY A 161 -23.37 10.71 -17.95
C GLY A 161 -21.98 10.26 -17.49
N LYS A 162 -21.75 8.94 -17.28
CA LYS A 162 -20.45 8.43 -16.80
C LYS A 162 -19.32 8.68 -17.81
N ASN A 163 -19.61 8.56 -19.11
CA ASN A 163 -18.64 8.86 -20.17
C ASN A 163 -18.34 10.36 -20.28
N LYS A 164 -19.35 11.23 -20.14
CA LYS A 164 -19.16 12.70 -20.17
C LYS A 164 -18.35 13.19 -18.96
N ARG A 165 -18.59 12.65 -17.76
CA ARG A 165 -17.80 12.95 -16.55
C ARG A 165 -16.34 12.50 -16.65
N MET A 166 -16.09 11.32 -17.22
CA MET A 166 -14.73 10.82 -17.50
C MET A 166 -14.01 11.69 -18.54
N LYS A 167 -14.69 12.07 -19.63
CA LYS A 167 -14.15 13.01 -20.65
C LYS A 167 -13.79 14.37 -20.02
N ASN A 168 -14.67 14.94 -19.20
CA ASN A 168 -14.42 16.23 -18.51
C ASN A 168 -13.26 16.14 -17.51
N LYS A 169 -13.15 15.04 -16.74
CA LYS A 169 -12.03 14.81 -15.80
C LYS A 169 -10.70 14.64 -16.54
N LYS A 170 -10.70 13.98 -17.71
CA LYS A 170 -9.53 13.85 -18.59
C LYS A 170 -9.12 15.21 -19.17
N LYS A 171 -10.08 16.00 -19.67
CA LYS A 171 -9.86 17.37 -20.19
C LYS A 171 -9.29 18.31 -19.11
N LYS A 172 -9.82 18.27 -17.88
CA LYS A 172 -9.29 19.05 -16.74
C LYS A 172 -7.84 18.65 -16.37
N ARG A 173 -7.52 17.35 -16.40
CA ARG A 173 -6.14 16.87 -16.16
C ARG A 173 -5.18 17.31 -17.26
N LEU A 174 -5.60 17.28 -18.53
CA LEU A 174 -4.82 17.78 -19.67
C LEU A 174 -4.57 19.29 -19.56
N ARG A 175 -5.58 20.09 -19.23
CA ARG A 175 -5.42 21.54 -18.98
C ARG A 175 -4.41 21.84 -17.87
N ARG A 176 -4.49 21.15 -16.72
CA ARG A 176 -3.51 21.29 -15.62
C ARG A 176 -2.09 20.88 -16.03
N LYS A 177 -1.94 19.81 -16.82
CA LYS A 177 -0.63 19.39 -17.36
C LYS A 177 -0.09 20.43 -18.35
N LYS A 178 -0.93 20.98 -19.23
CA LYS A 178 -0.54 22.05 -20.18
C LYS A 178 -0.11 23.32 -19.43
N GLN A 179 -0.89 23.77 -18.45
CA GLN A 179 -0.52 24.90 -17.58
C GLN A 179 0.78 24.66 -16.81
N LYS A 180 1.00 23.46 -16.24
CA LYS A 180 2.24 23.15 -15.53
C LYS A 180 3.46 23.08 -16.46
N LYS A 181 3.27 22.59 -17.70
CA LYS A 181 4.31 22.62 -18.74
C LYS A 181 4.61 24.05 -19.19
N ALA A 182 3.58 24.87 -19.41
CA ALA A 182 3.72 26.28 -19.79
C ALA A 182 4.40 27.12 -18.68
N ARG A 183 4.06 26.88 -17.41
CA ARG A 183 4.79 27.45 -16.26
C ARG A 183 6.24 27.00 -16.26
N LYS A 184 6.51 25.70 -16.32
CA LYS A 184 7.88 25.18 -16.39
C LYS A 184 8.69 25.66 -17.59
N SER A 185 8.06 25.90 -18.75
CA SER A 185 8.75 26.43 -19.93
C SER A 185 9.01 27.94 -19.81
N ARG A 186 8.12 28.69 -19.15
CA ARG A 186 8.39 30.09 -18.76
C ARG A 186 9.53 30.15 -17.74
N ASP A 187 9.48 29.31 -16.70
CA ASP A 187 10.53 29.21 -15.68
C ASP A 187 11.87 28.72 -16.26
N LYS A 188 11.86 27.89 -17.32
CA LYS A 188 13.08 27.45 -18.02
C LYS A 188 13.66 28.49 -18.98
N LYS A 189 12.84 29.41 -19.50
CA LYS A 189 13.32 30.49 -20.38
C LYS A 189 13.93 31.64 -19.58
N ALA A 190 13.54 31.81 -18.32
CA ALA A 190 14.14 32.77 -17.40
C ALA A 190 15.14 32.04 -16.48
N ASN A 191 16.23 31.51 -17.05
CA ASN A 191 17.29 30.83 -16.32
C ASN A 191 18.14 31.83 -15.50
N CYS A 192 17.47 32.67 -14.71
CA CYS A 192 18.05 33.73 -13.91
C CYS A 192 18.79 33.11 -12.72
N LYS A 193 20.11 33.20 -12.69
CA LYS A 193 20.91 32.83 -11.52
C LYS A 193 21.14 34.07 -10.67
N TYR A 194 20.94 33.93 -9.37
CA TYR A 194 21.16 35.01 -8.42
C TYR A 194 22.19 34.60 -7.38
N GLU A 195 23.09 35.52 -7.06
CA GLU A 195 23.98 35.44 -5.91
C GLU A 195 23.24 35.91 -4.66
N LYS A 196 23.43 35.18 -3.56
CA LYS A 196 22.77 35.49 -2.29
C LYS A 196 23.72 36.34 -1.47
N GLN A 197 23.31 37.56 -1.18
CA GLN A 197 24.00 38.40 -0.20
C GLN A 197 23.74 37.88 1.22
N ALA A 198 24.53 38.40 2.16
CA ALA A 198 24.29 38.20 3.58
C ALA A 198 22.86 38.64 3.98
N TRP A 199 22.34 38.07 5.06
CA TRP A 199 21.10 38.57 5.65
C TRP A 199 21.36 39.94 6.30
N SER A 200 20.39 40.84 6.22
CA SER A 200 20.35 42.03 7.06
C SER A 200 20.26 41.63 8.53
N SER A 201 20.57 42.57 9.41
CA SER A 201 20.14 42.51 10.81
C SER A 201 18.62 42.30 10.90
N CYS A 202 18.18 41.74 12.02
CA CYS A 202 16.76 41.67 12.33
C CYS A 202 16.23 43.08 12.57
N ASP A 203 15.15 43.43 11.90
CA ASP A 203 14.40 44.67 12.14
C ASP A 203 13.47 44.42 13.34
N GLU A 204 13.64 45.22 14.40
CA GLU A 204 12.96 45.07 15.69
C GLU A 204 11.44 45.28 15.58
N ASP A 205 11.00 46.21 14.73
CA ASP A 205 9.58 46.54 14.57
C ASP A 205 8.83 45.46 13.81
N THR A 206 9.45 44.91 12.76
CA THR A 206 8.78 43.96 11.86
C THR A 206 9.02 42.50 12.23
N MET A 207 9.96 42.21 13.13
CA MET A 207 10.43 40.86 13.45
C MET A 207 10.90 40.11 12.20
N THR A 208 11.42 40.81 11.20
CA THR A 208 11.90 40.23 9.95
C THR A 208 13.30 40.65 9.57
N ARG A 209 14.03 39.75 8.90
CA ARG A 209 15.28 40.07 8.21
C ARG A 209 15.14 39.84 6.72
N GLN A 210 15.86 40.64 5.96
CA GLN A 210 15.83 40.63 4.52
C GLN A 210 17.17 40.17 3.98
N ARG A 211 17.18 39.52 2.82
CA ARG A 211 18.42 39.37 2.05
C ARG A 211 18.18 39.75 0.60
N GLN A 212 19.17 40.40 0.02
CA GLN A 212 19.15 40.71 -1.40
C GLN A 212 19.74 39.55 -2.20
N MET A 213 19.08 39.21 -3.30
CA MET A 213 19.60 38.31 -4.31
C MET A 213 19.86 39.14 -5.56
N VAL A 214 21.13 39.26 -5.96
CA VAL A 214 21.57 40.05 -7.13
C VAL A 214 21.70 39.13 -8.33
N LEU A 215 21.18 39.55 -9.49
CA LEU A 215 21.24 38.76 -10.72
C LEU A 215 22.69 38.63 -11.19
N VAL A 216 23.19 37.39 -11.30
CA VAL A 216 24.54 37.08 -11.83
C VAL A 216 24.48 36.70 -13.30
N GLU A 217 23.45 35.93 -13.69
CA GLU A 217 23.32 35.42 -15.06
C GLU A 217 21.85 35.42 -15.46
N GLY A 218 21.53 36.04 -16.60
CA GLY A 218 20.18 36.14 -17.15
C GLY A 218 19.90 37.49 -17.79
N ASP A 219 18.91 37.55 -18.69
CA ASP A 219 18.52 38.78 -19.38
C ASP A 219 17.73 39.71 -18.43
N PRO A 220 18.19 40.96 -18.19
CA PRO A 220 17.55 41.90 -17.26
C PRO A 220 16.13 42.33 -17.69
N THR A 221 15.74 42.13 -18.95
CA THR A 221 14.37 42.39 -19.41
C THR A 221 13.37 41.34 -18.90
N PHE A 222 13.84 40.12 -18.61
CA PHE A 222 13.03 39.01 -18.10
C PHE A 222 13.33 38.66 -16.63
N CYS A 223 14.49 39.05 -16.13
CA CYS A 223 14.96 38.78 -14.78
C CYS A 223 15.01 40.08 -13.98
N LEU A 224 14.31 40.13 -12.84
CA LEU A 224 14.45 41.27 -11.92
C LEU A 224 15.93 41.40 -11.51
N PRO A 225 16.56 42.58 -11.60
CA PRO A 225 17.97 42.76 -11.30
C PRO A 225 18.29 42.48 -9.83
N LYS A 226 17.32 42.76 -8.94
CA LYS A 226 17.39 42.47 -7.50
C LYS A 226 16.10 41.79 -7.04
N LYS A 227 16.22 40.78 -6.19
CA LYS A 227 15.11 40.14 -5.49
C LYS A 227 15.34 40.22 -3.99
N ILE A 228 14.40 40.81 -3.26
CA ILE A 228 14.44 40.87 -1.80
C ILE A 228 13.67 39.66 -1.26
N PHE A 229 14.29 38.91 -0.34
CA PHE A 229 13.64 37.80 0.33
C PHE A 229 13.55 38.10 1.82
N THR A 230 12.33 38.19 2.33
CA THR A 230 12.04 38.43 3.75
C THR A 230 11.81 37.11 4.47
N LYS A 231 12.40 36.96 5.65
CA LYS A 231 12.09 35.87 6.58
C LYS A 231 11.84 36.43 7.97
N PRO A 232 10.96 35.79 8.77
CA PRO A 232 10.89 36.11 10.18
C PRO A 232 12.24 35.84 10.83
N CYS A 233 12.64 36.70 11.77
CA CYS A 233 13.78 36.45 12.63
C CYS A 233 13.51 35.20 13.47
N LYS A 234 14.55 34.45 13.78
CA LYS A 234 14.42 33.42 14.81
C LYS A 234 14.42 34.15 16.15
N GLU A 235 13.73 33.58 17.12
CA GLU A 235 13.70 34.09 18.51
C GLU A 235 15.12 34.28 19.07
N ASN A 236 16.06 33.41 18.68
CA ASN A 236 17.48 33.52 19.04
C ASN A 236 18.28 34.60 18.28
N ASP A 237 17.73 35.21 17.22
CA ASP A 237 18.41 36.31 16.48
C ASP A 237 18.14 37.69 17.14
N MET A 238 17.26 37.77 18.15
CA MET A 238 16.82 39.04 18.78
C MET A 238 17.29 39.26 20.22
N VAL A 239 17.77 38.22 20.89
CA VAL A 239 18.37 38.38 22.20
C VAL A 239 19.86 38.56 21.94
N GLU A 240 20.48 39.64 22.43
CA GLU A 240 21.92 39.70 22.74
C GLU A 240 22.25 38.68 23.85
N GLY A 241 21.85 37.44 23.63
CA GLY A 241 22.15 36.34 24.51
C GLY A 241 23.56 35.87 24.21
N CYS A 242 24.21 35.36 25.25
CA CYS A 242 25.48 34.68 25.18
C CYS A 242 25.64 33.86 23.89
N GLN A 243 26.55 34.30 23.02
CA GLN A 243 26.94 33.52 21.86
C GLN A 243 27.92 32.45 22.33
N TYR A 244 27.66 31.21 21.94
CA TYR A 244 28.51 30.08 22.33
C TYR A 244 29.07 29.38 21.10
N ASN A 245 30.36 29.08 21.14
CA ASN A 245 31.01 28.10 20.28
C ASN A 245 30.53 26.69 20.67
N GLU A 246 30.05 25.95 19.69
CA GLU A 246 29.51 24.61 19.92
C GLU A 246 30.62 23.55 19.86
N GLY A 247 30.95 22.95 21.00
CA GLY A 247 31.88 21.82 21.06
C GLY A 247 31.36 20.56 20.35
N PRO A 248 32.24 19.56 20.12
CA PRO A 248 31.82 18.27 19.58
C PRO A 248 30.82 17.59 20.53
N TRP A 249 29.88 16.83 19.95
CA TRP A 249 28.97 16.01 20.75
C TRP A 249 29.72 14.86 21.40
N GLY A 250 29.59 14.72 22.71
CA GLY A 250 30.04 13.55 23.46
C GLY A 250 29.35 12.27 23.02
N VAL A 251 29.89 11.15 23.49
CA VAL A 251 29.33 9.81 23.26
C VAL A 251 27.92 9.73 23.82
N CYS A 252 27.02 9.02 23.13
CA CYS A 252 25.67 8.80 23.63
C CYS A 252 25.72 7.93 24.88
N ASP A 253 25.18 8.43 25.99
CA ASP A 253 25.00 7.63 27.19
C ASP A 253 23.88 6.61 26.95
N ILE A 254 24.21 5.33 27.17
CA ILE A 254 23.36 4.18 26.87
C ILE A 254 22.11 4.17 27.76
N LEU A 255 22.24 4.63 29.01
CA LEU A 255 21.15 4.60 29.99
C LEU A 255 20.14 5.73 29.75
N THR A 256 20.64 6.94 29.51
CA THR A 256 19.78 8.12 29.35
C THR A 256 19.32 8.36 27.91
N GLN A 257 19.98 7.72 26.93
CA GLN A 257 19.83 8.03 25.50
C GLN A 257 19.96 9.52 25.18
N LEU A 258 20.80 10.23 25.94
CA LEU A 258 21.16 11.62 25.71
C LEU A 258 22.64 11.70 25.34
N LYS A 259 22.99 12.68 24.52
CA LYS A 259 24.37 13.11 24.32
C LYS A 259 24.49 14.57 24.69
N GLN A 260 25.67 14.95 25.15
CA GLN A 260 25.96 16.28 25.67
C GLN A 260 27.06 16.94 24.83
N ARG A 261 27.10 18.27 24.80
CA ARG A 261 28.26 19.04 24.31
C ARG A 261 28.42 20.29 25.16
N THR A 262 29.66 20.73 25.30
CA THR A 262 29.99 21.99 25.97
C THR A 262 29.75 23.15 25.00
N LEU A 263 29.15 24.22 25.51
CA LEU A 263 28.98 25.50 24.86
C LEU A 263 29.92 26.50 25.56
N THR A 264 30.96 26.93 24.85
CA THR A 264 31.94 27.90 25.38
C THR A 264 31.59 29.29 24.85
N PRO A 265 31.56 30.33 25.70
CA PRO A 265 31.28 31.70 25.24
C PRO A 265 32.26 32.12 24.13
N VAL A 266 31.77 32.89 23.16
CA VAL A 266 32.62 33.47 22.11
C VAL A 266 33.35 34.68 22.70
N ASP A 267 34.64 34.85 22.41
CA ASP A 267 35.42 36.00 22.86
C ASP A 267 34.72 37.32 22.46
N GLY A 268 34.35 38.12 23.46
CA GLY A 268 33.58 39.36 23.29
C GLY A 268 32.08 39.27 23.62
N SER A 269 31.57 38.11 24.07
CA SER A 269 30.24 38.03 24.69
C SER A 269 30.24 38.64 26.10
N ASP A 270 29.04 38.92 26.63
CA ASP A 270 28.85 39.44 27.99
C ASP A 270 29.63 38.60 29.04
N PRO A 271 30.38 39.23 29.97
CA PRO A 271 31.12 38.51 31.00
C PRO A 271 30.25 37.65 31.93
N GLU A 272 28.94 37.88 32.00
CA GLU A 272 28.02 37.02 32.77
C GLU A 272 27.73 35.66 32.08
N CYS A 273 28.18 35.48 30.84
CA CYS A 273 27.98 34.25 30.09
C CYS A 273 28.86 33.12 30.61
N MET A 274 28.31 32.27 31.50
CA MET A 274 28.99 31.05 31.94
C MET A 274 28.90 29.94 30.88
N GLU A 275 29.89 29.05 30.87
CA GLU A 275 29.86 27.81 30.10
C GLU A 275 28.61 27.00 30.42
N SER A 276 27.97 26.45 29.39
CA SER A 276 26.75 25.64 29.56
C SER A 276 26.84 24.33 28.80
N VAL A 277 26.08 23.33 29.24
CA VAL A 277 26.04 22.01 28.61
C VAL A 277 24.72 21.84 27.87
N GLN A 278 24.79 21.64 26.56
CA GLN A 278 23.60 21.35 25.77
C GLN A 278 23.35 19.85 25.71
N THR A 279 22.17 19.41 26.14
CA THR A 279 21.73 18.02 26.03
C THR A 279 20.82 17.83 24.81
N LYS A 280 20.97 16.70 24.13
CA LYS A 280 20.10 16.33 23.01
C LYS A 280 19.85 14.84 23.02
N SER A 281 18.60 14.44 22.73
CA SER A 281 18.26 13.02 22.54
C SER A 281 19.15 12.41 21.47
N CYS A 282 19.76 11.27 21.78
CA CYS A 282 20.39 10.42 20.78
C CYS A 282 19.32 10.03 19.78
N SER A 283 19.39 10.61 18.59
CA SER A 283 18.42 10.26 17.57
C SER A 283 18.66 8.79 17.24
N LEU A 284 17.73 7.92 17.62
CA LEU A 284 17.62 6.54 17.16
C LEU A 284 17.38 6.45 15.64
N LYS A 285 17.84 7.42 14.84
CA LYS A 285 18.17 7.15 13.43
C LYS A 285 19.47 6.36 13.41
N ALA A 286 19.39 5.09 13.81
CA ALA A 286 20.25 4.01 13.32
C ALA A 286 21.67 4.47 12.94
N GLU A 287 22.36 5.08 13.90
CA GLU A 287 23.80 5.34 13.85
C GLU A 287 24.51 4.25 14.67
N MET A 288 23.83 3.14 14.94
CA MET A 288 24.53 1.87 14.92
C MET A 288 25.22 1.79 13.57
N THR A 289 26.51 1.54 13.64
CA THR A 289 27.38 0.86 12.68
C THR A 289 26.81 -0.48 12.19
N ALA A 290 25.49 -0.57 11.93
CA ALA A 290 25.00 -1.44 10.90
C ALA A 290 25.62 -0.90 9.61
N PRO A 291 26.42 -1.70 8.87
CA PRO A 291 26.90 -1.30 7.55
C PRO A 291 25.68 -0.76 6.80
N LYS A 292 25.72 0.52 6.40
CA LYS A 292 24.63 1.18 5.64
C LYS A 292 24.10 0.12 4.69
N PRO A 293 22.85 -0.37 4.82
CA PRO A 293 22.40 -1.63 4.22
C PRO A 293 22.90 -1.59 2.79
N THR A 294 23.90 -2.42 2.50
CA THR A 294 24.79 -2.27 1.34
C THR A 294 23.86 -2.16 0.15
N LYS A 295 23.66 -0.93 -0.31
CA LYS A 295 22.50 -0.63 -1.15
C LYS A 295 22.83 -1.29 -2.48
N CYS A 296 22.30 -2.49 -2.70
CA CYS A 296 22.60 -3.32 -3.85
C CYS A 296 22.45 -2.43 -5.10
N ARG A 297 23.57 -2.05 -5.70
CA ARG A 297 23.56 -1.28 -6.94
C ARG A 297 23.56 -2.30 -8.05
N TYR A 298 22.69 -2.08 -9.02
CA TYR A 298 22.54 -2.96 -10.15
C TYR A 298 22.76 -2.16 -11.43
N ASP A 299 23.49 -2.74 -12.36
CA ASP A 299 23.55 -2.24 -13.73
C ASP A 299 22.34 -2.78 -14.51
N LEU A 300 21.76 -1.92 -15.35
CA LEU A 300 20.54 -2.22 -16.09
C LEU A 300 20.92 -2.60 -17.51
N SER A 301 20.65 -3.85 -17.91
CA SER A 301 20.77 -4.26 -19.31
C SER A 301 19.74 -3.56 -20.21
N LYS A 302 19.99 -3.61 -21.53
CA LYS A 302 19.03 -3.19 -22.55
C LYS A 302 17.76 -4.05 -22.45
N TRP A 303 16.61 -3.48 -22.81
CA TRP A 303 15.37 -4.25 -22.88
C TRP A 303 15.46 -5.27 -24.02
N THR A 304 15.02 -6.50 -23.76
CA THR A 304 14.78 -7.46 -24.84
C THR A 304 13.74 -6.89 -25.82
N PRO A 305 13.75 -7.34 -27.09
CA PRO A 305 12.62 -7.11 -27.97
C PRO A 305 11.31 -7.53 -27.31
N CYS A 306 10.21 -6.91 -27.72
CA CYS A 306 8.90 -7.23 -27.18
C CYS A 306 8.49 -8.63 -27.63
N ASP A 307 8.16 -9.51 -26.70
CA ASP A 307 7.54 -10.78 -27.02
C ASP A 307 6.07 -10.55 -27.41
N ALA A 308 5.72 -10.90 -28.65
CA ALA A 308 4.38 -10.72 -29.23
C ALA A 308 3.30 -11.50 -28.46
N ARG A 309 3.64 -12.69 -27.94
CA ARG A 309 2.69 -13.57 -27.25
C ARG A 309 2.31 -13.04 -25.88
N SER A 310 3.31 -12.64 -25.08
CA SER A 310 3.08 -12.14 -23.71
C SER A 310 2.83 -10.62 -23.65
N ASN A 311 3.15 -9.87 -24.72
CA ASN A 311 3.19 -8.41 -24.75
C ASN A 311 4.01 -7.84 -23.59
N THR A 312 5.14 -8.50 -23.30
CA THR A 312 6.10 -8.08 -22.30
C THR A 312 7.51 -8.07 -22.87
N MET A 313 8.28 -7.07 -22.47
CA MET A 313 9.73 -7.04 -22.63
C MET A 313 10.34 -7.28 -21.25
N SER A 314 11.48 -7.96 -21.23
CA SER A 314 12.22 -8.21 -20.01
C SER A 314 13.62 -7.62 -20.10
N ARG A 315 14.24 -7.37 -18.96
CA ARG A 315 15.66 -7.06 -18.87
C ARG A 315 16.22 -7.59 -17.57
N PHE A 316 17.51 -7.86 -17.55
CA PHE A 316 18.21 -8.29 -16.36
C PHE A 316 18.91 -7.10 -15.68
N MET A 317 18.87 -7.08 -14.36
CA MET A 317 19.65 -6.19 -13.52
C MET A 317 20.76 -7.02 -12.90
N SER A 318 22.01 -6.81 -13.31
CA SER A 318 23.19 -7.49 -12.76
C SER A 318 23.75 -6.71 -11.58
N LEU A 319 24.17 -7.39 -10.52
CA LEU A 319 24.72 -6.77 -9.32
C LEU A 319 26.06 -6.08 -9.66
N LYS A 320 26.14 -4.77 -9.44
CA LYS A 320 27.35 -3.94 -9.60
C LYS A 320 28.12 -3.79 -8.31
N SER A 321 27.40 -3.57 -7.19
CA SER A 321 28.01 -3.44 -5.86
C SER A 321 27.05 -3.90 -4.77
N GLY A 322 27.55 -4.67 -3.81
CA GLY A 322 26.82 -5.22 -2.65
C GLY A 322 27.20 -6.68 -2.42
N ASP A 323 26.92 -7.21 -1.23
CA ASP A 323 27.30 -8.58 -0.86
C ASP A 323 26.49 -9.62 -1.66
N PRO A 324 27.13 -10.57 -2.37
CA PRO A 324 26.42 -11.58 -3.16
C PRO A 324 25.53 -12.52 -2.33
N ASN A 325 25.82 -12.63 -1.02
CA ASN A 325 25.05 -13.44 -0.08
C ASN A 325 23.77 -12.75 0.40
N VAL A 326 23.72 -11.41 0.31
CA VAL A 326 22.56 -10.59 0.71
C VAL A 326 21.78 -10.08 -0.51
N CYS A 327 22.48 -9.72 -1.57
CA CYS A 327 21.95 -9.19 -2.81
C CYS A 327 21.83 -10.30 -3.87
N LEU A 328 20.65 -10.45 -4.49
CA LEU A 328 20.49 -11.33 -5.65
C LEU A 328 21.47 -10.92 -6.76
N ARG A 329 22.28 -11.86 -7.28
CA ARG A 329 23.26 -11.61 -8.37
C ARG A 329 22.60 -11.01 -9.62
N ALA A 330 21.40 -11.49 -9.95
CA ALA A 330 20.62 -10.98 -11.07
C ALA A 330 19.13 -10.86 -10.69
N LYS A 331 18.48 -9.80 -11.19
CA LYS A 331 17.03 -9.60 -11.04
C LYS A 331 16.37 -9.35 -12.38
N LYS A 332 15.37 -10.16 -12.73
CA LYS A 332 14.57 -9.98 -13.95
C LYS A 332 13.50 -8.90 -13.72
N MET A 333 13.53 -7.86 -14.55
CA MET A 333 12.47 -6.87 -14.63
C MET A 333 11.59 -7.15 -15.85
N THR A 334 10.27 -7.12 -15.68
CA THR A 334 9.32 -7.22 -16.79
C THR A 334 8.50 -5.94 -16.93
N LYS A 335 8.27 -5.50 -18.16
CA LYS A 335 7.45 -4.32 -18.48
C LYS A 335 6.57 -4.64 -19.68
N LYS A 336 5.35 -4.12 -19.67
CA LYS A 336 4.45 -4.20 -20.83
C LYS A 336 4.96 -3.31 -21.96
N CYS A 337 4.93 -3.80 -23.19
CA CYS A 337 5.40 -3.04 -24.34
C CYS A 337 4.53 -1.81 -24.59
N LYS A 338 5.12 -0.75 -25.15
CA LYS A 338 4.44 0.53 -25.41
C LYS A 338 3.54 0.44 -26.65
N ILE A 339 3.94 -0.38 -27.62
CA ILE A 339 3.14 -0.78 -28.77
C ILE A 339 2.28 -1.95 -28.28
N ALA A 340 1.06 -1.66 -27.85
CA ALA A 340 0.12 -2.71 -27.53
C ALA A 340 -0.57 -3.12 -28.84
N CYS A 341 -0.25 -4.31 -29.37
CA CYS A 341 -1.10 -4.98 -30.34
C CYS A 341 -2.53 -5.00 -29.75
N LYS A 342 -3.44 -4.26 -30.37
CA LYS A 342 -4.84 -4.21 -29.96
C LYS A 342 -5.61 -5.18 -30.82
N PHE A 343 -6.28 -6.12 -30.19
CA PHE A 343 -7.11 -7.09 -30.89
C PHE A 343 -8.60 -6.81 -30.66
N ARG A 344 -9.41 -6.96 -31.70
CA ARG A 344 -10.87 -7.07 -31.61
C ARG A 344 -11.18 -8.45 -31.09
N HIS A 345 -11.97 -8.51 -30.02
CA HIS A 345 -12.44 -9.78 -29.48
C HIS A 345 -13.38 -10.45 -30.48
N GLY A 346 -13.11 -11.71 -30.82
CA GLY A 346 -14.03 -12.53 -31.60
C GLY A 346 -15.22 -13.04 -30.78
N THR A 347 -16.02 -13.92 -31.39
CA THR A 347 -17.06 -14.69 -30.70
C THR A 347 -16.43 -15.93 -30.07
N TRP A 348 -16.86 -16.30 -28.85
CA TRP A 348 -16.44 -17.58 -28.25
C TRP A 348 -17.07 -18.73 -29.04
N SER A 349 -16.29 -19.78 -29.31
CA SER A 349 -16.81 -21.04 -29.83
C SER A 349 -17.78 -21.67 -28.83
N ALA A 350 -18.58 -22.61 -29.30
CA ALA A 350 -19.29 -23.55 -28.43
C ALA A 350 -18.27 -24.25 -27.50
N CYS A 351 -18.77 -24.72 -26.34
CA CYS A 351 -17.99 -25.56 -25.45
C CYS A 351 -17.77 -26.91 -26.13
N ASP A 352 -16.52 -27.28 -26.31
CA ASP A 352 -16.17 -28.61 -26.80
C ASP A 352 -16.44 -29.64 -25.67
N PRO A 353 -17.29 -30.66 -25.90
CA PRO A 353 -17.68 -31.62 -24.86
C PRO A 353 -16.50 -32.46 -24.37
N GLU A 354 -15.51 -32.76 -25.20
CA GLU A 354 -14.37 -33.61 -24.82
C GLU A 354 -13.35 -32.85 -23.98
N THR A 355 -12.94 -31.66 -24.45
CA THR A 355 -11.88 -30.90 -23.79
C THR A 355 -12.40 -29.99 -22.67
N GLN A 356 -13.71 -29.74 -22.60
CA GLN A 356 -14.34 -28.73 -21.74
C GLN A 356 -13.68 -27.35 -21.88
N MET A 357 -13.24 -27.01 -23.10
CA MET A 357 -12.63 -25.73 -23.43
C MET A 357 -13.48 -24.98 -24.46
N THR A 358 -13.50 -23.66 -24.32
CA THR A 358 -14.00 -22.72 -25.34
C THR A 358 -12.82 -21.96 -25.92
N THR A 359 -12.83 -21.74 -27.22
CA THR A 359 -11.77 -20.97 -27.89
C THR A 359 -12.35 -19.71 -28.51
N ARG A 360 -11.53 -18.68 -28.65
CA ARG A 360 -11.92 -17.44 -29.31
C ARG A 360 -10.73 -16.89 -30.10
N LYS A 361 -10.94 -16.63 -31.38
CA LYS A 361 -9.96 -15.98 -32.26
C LYS A 361 -10.14 -14.47 -32.18
N ASP A 362 -9.15 -13.76 -31.61
CA ASP A 362 -9.11 -12.30 -31.59
C ASP A 362 -8.31 -11.80 -32.81
N MET A 363 -8.82 -10.82 -33.56
CA MET A 363 -8.15 -10.27 -34.77
C MET A 363 -7.43 -8.94 -34.48
N LEU A 364 -6.27 -8.70 -35.09
CA LEU A 364 -5.51 -7.47 -34.89
C LEU A 364 -6.23 -6.25 -35.47
N VAL A 365 -6.37 -5.19 -34.67
CA VAL A 365 -7.00 -3.90 -35.06
C VAL A 365 -5.96 -2.79 -35.16
N LYS A 366 -4.95 -2.83 -34.29
CA LYS A 366 -3.88 -1.83 -34.27
C LYS A 366 -2.59 -2.47 -33.79
N GLY A 367 -1.57 -2.41 -34.62
CA GLY A 367 -0.25 -2.98 -34.40
C GLY A 367 0.50 -3.01 -35.73
N ASP A 368 1.81 -3.19 -35.68
CA ASP A 368 2.59 -3.44 -36.88
C ASP A 368 2.45 -4.94 -37.22
N PRO A 369 1.99 -5.32 -38.43
CA PRO A 369 1.82 -6.72 -38.81
C PRO A 369 3.15 -7.50 -38.81
N SER A 370 4.30 -6.83 -38.91
CA SER A 370 5.61 -7.48 -38.79
C SER A 370 5.97 -7.87 -37.34
N GLN A 371 5.37 -7.22 -36.34
CA GLN A 371 5.66 -7.44 -34.91
C GLN A 371 4.48 -8.06 -34.13
N CYS A 372 3.29 -8.06 -34.71
CA CYS A 372 2.07 -8.54 -34.09
C CYS A 372 1.45 -9.63 -34.97
N ASP A 373 1.11 -10.77 -34.40
CA ASP A 373 0.33 -11.80 -35.09
C ASP A 373 -1.00 -11.19 -35.60
N GLY A 374 -1.38 -11.48 -36.83
CA GLY A 374 -2.63 -10.99 -37.43
C GLY A 374 -3.87 -11.44 -36.65
N SER A 375 -3.77 -12.57 -35.94
CA SER A 375 -4.79 -13.02 -34.98
C SER A 375 -4.15 -13.80 -33.84
N ARG A 376 -4.84 -13.89 -32.71
CA ARG A 376 -4.44 -14.76 -31.58
C ARG A 376 -5.63 -15.60 -31.13
N GLN A 377 -5.37 -16.85 -30.76
CA GLN A 377 -6.38 -17.74 -30.18
C GLN A 377 -6.27 -17.72 -28.65
N ILE A 378 -7.40 -17.51 -27.97
CA ILE A 378 -7.49 -17.59 -26.52
C ILE A 378 -8.37 -18.78 -26.17
N THR A 379 -7.83 -19.71 -25.39
CA THR A 379 -8.57 -20.83 -24.84
C THR A 379 -8.95 -20.55 -23.38
N LYS A 380 -10.17 -20.92 -22.99
CA LYS A 380 -10.64 -20.85 -21.60
C LYS A 380 -11.48 -22.08 -21.30
N LYS A 381 -11.36 -22.58 -20.06
CA LYS A 381 -12.29 -23.58 -19.53
C LYS A 381 -13.72 -23.10 -19.73
N CYS A 382 -14.58 -23.97 -20.22
CA CYS A 382 -15.99 -23.68 -20.36
C CYS A 382 -16.55 -23.16 -19.04
N ARG A 383 -17.48 -22.21 -19.14
CA ARG A 383 -18.30 -21.93 -17.96
C ARG A 383 -19.05 -23.22 -17.66
N LYS A 384 -19.05 -23.66 -16.40
CA LYS A 384 -19.82 -24.83 -15.98
C LYS A 384 -21.24 -24.66 -16.51
N ALA A 385 -21.66 -25.55 -17.40
CA ALA A 385 -23.00 -25.53 -17.99
C ALA A 385 -24.04 -25.64 -16.87
N CYS A 386 -23.72 -26.47 -15.88
CA CYS A 386 -24.52 -26.73 -14.70
C CYS A 386 -24.32 -25.65 -13.62
N LYS A 387 -25.36 -24.86 -13.37
CA LYS A 387 -25.50 -23.98 -12.21
C LYS A 387 -26.24 -24.74 -11.13
N TYR A 388 -25.62 -24.86 -9.96
CA TYR A 388 -26.22 -25.51 -8.80
C TYR A 388 -26.49 -24.51 -7.69
N THR A 389 -27.62 -24.63 -7.01
CA THR A 389 -27.82 -24.07 -5.67
C THR A 389 -27.18 -24.98 -4.64
N LEU A 390 -26.58 -24.38 -3.62
CA LEU A 390 -25.97 -25.10 -2.51
C LEU A 390 -27.02 -25.22 -1.41
N GLY A 391 -27.37 -26.44 -1.00
CA GLY A 391 -28.10 -26.68 0.23
C GLY A 391 -27.25 -26.37 1.46
N ASP A 392 -27.90 -26.42 2.63
CA ASP A 392 -27.22 -26.32 3.91
C ASP A 392 -26.35 -27.55 4.20
N TRP A 393 -25.35 -27.37 5.05
CA TRP A 393 -24.49 -28.48 5.48
C TRP A 393 -25.22 -29.31 6.53
N SER A 394 -25.09 -30.64 6.42
CA SER A 394 -25.49 -31.58 7.45
C SER A 394 -24.72 -31.33 8.75
N GLU A 395 -25.20 -31.95 9.81
CA GLU A 395 -24.42 -32.14 11.03
C GLU A 395 -23.18 -32.99 10.74
N CYS A 396 -22.16 -32.85 11.60
CA CYS A 396 -20.93 -33.62 11.47
C CYS A 396 -21.22 -35.06 11.88
N ASP A 397 -21.06 -36.00 10.94
CA ASP A 397 -21.17 -37.42 11.26
C ASP A 397 -19.97 -37.83 12.15
N PRO A 398 -20.21 -38.33 13.37
CA PRO A 398 -19.14 -38.68 14.31
C PRO A 398 -18.27 -39.84 13.81
N VAL A 399 -18.79 -40.71 12.94
CA VAL A 399 -18.06 -41.89 12.44
C VAL A 399 -17.13 -41.48 11.31
N THR A 400 -17.64 -40.75 10.32
CA THR A 400 -16.84 -40.37 9.14
C THR A 400 -16.08 -39.05 9.29
N ASN A 401 -16.34 -38.29 10.37
CA ASN A 401 -15.84 -36.94 10.61
C ASN A 401 -16.02 -36.01 9.39
N LYS A 402 -17.16 -36.17 8.69
CA LYS A 402 -17.51 -35.41 7.49
C LYS A 402 -18.90 -34.80 7.62
N ARG A 403 -19.04 -33.59 7.06
CA ARG A 403 -20.33 -32.96 6.76
C ARG A 403 -20.59 -33.06 5.29
N SER A 404 -21.83 -33.35 4.91
CA SER A 404 -22.26 -33.39 3.51
C SER A 404 -23.25 -32.27 3.23
N ARG A 405 -23.38 -31.87 1.96
CA ARG A 405 -24.50 -31.03 1.50
C ARG A 405 -24.88 -31.39 0.08
N VAL A 406 -26.15 -31.30 -0.22
CA VAL A 406 -26.68 -31.55 -1.56
C VAL A 406 -26.63 -30.26 -2.37
N LYS A 407 -26.16 -30.38 -3.61
CA LYS A 407 -26.26 -29.35 -4.64
C LYS A 407 -27.39 -29.71 -5.59
N ARG A 408 -28.35 -28.81 -5.79
CA ARG A 408 -29.47 -29.02 -6.72
C ARG A 408 -29.30 -28.20 -7.98
N LEU A 409 -29.54 -28.80 -9.14
CA LEU A 409 -29.38 -28.14 -10.43
C LEU A 409 -30.45 -27.03 -10.59
N VAL A 410 -30.02 -25.82 -10.94
CA VAL A 410 -30.88 -24.64 -11.21
C VAL A 410 -30.81 -24.18 -12.66
N GLY A 411 -29.78 -24.59 -13.40
CA GLY A 411 -29.74 -24.36 -14.85
C GLY A 411 -28.64 -25.15 -15.52
N GLY A 412 -28.92 -25.66 -16.70
CA GLY A 412 -28.09 -26.61 -17.45
C GLY A 412 -28.95 -27.76 -17.97
N ASP A 413 -28.44 -28.52 -18.92
CA ASP A 413 -29.18 -29.63 -19.51
C ASP A 413 -29.07 -30.88 -18.64
N LEU A 414 -30.21 -31.51 -18.31
CA LEU A 414 -30.30 -32.71 -17.44
C LEU A 414 -29.51 -33.91 -17.99
N THR A 415 -29.25 -33.95 -19.30
CA THR A 415 -28.46 -35.01 -19.94
C THR A 415 -26.96 -34.88 -19.64
N THR A 416 -26.47 -33.67 -19.36
CA THR A 416 -25.05 -33.39 -19.08
C THR A 416 -24.78 -33.08 -17.61
N CYS A 417 -25.83 -32.76 -16.86
CA CYS A 417 -25.76 -32.30 -15.48
C CYS A 417 -26.58 -33.24 -14.59
N GLU A 418 -25.95 -33.85 -13.60
CA GLU A 418 -26.67 -34.56 -12.53
C GLU A 418 -27.65 -33.61 -11.85
N GLN A 419 -28.89 -34.06 -11.63
CA GLN A 419 -29.94 -33.26 -10.99
C GLN A 419 -29.55 -32.87 -9.56
N GLU A 420 -28.91 -33.80 -8.84
CA GLU A 420 -28.41 -33.60 -7.48
C GLU A 420 -27.01 -34.17 -7.32
N MET A 421 -26.13 -33.43 -6.63
CA MET A 421 -24.78 -33.89 -6.31
C MET A 421 -24.47 -33.63 -4.83
N THR A 422 -24.09 -34.67 -4.11
CA THR A 422 -23.69 -34.58 -2.71
C THR A 422 -22.21 -34.26 -2.59
N ILE A 423 -21.87 -33.25 -1.77
CA ILE A 423 -20.48 -32.88 -1.49
C ILE A 423 -20.18 -33.08 -0.03
N ALA A 424 -19.20 -33.93 0.28
CA ALA A 424 -18.68 -34.13 1.62
C ALA A 424 -17.39 -33.33 1.86
N ARG A 425 -17.21 -32.83 3.09
CA ARG A 425 -15.98 -32.20 3.58
C ARG A 425 -15.70 -32.63 5.01
N PRO A 426 -14.43 -32.82 5.41
CA PRO A 426 -14.09 -33.17 6.78
C PRO A 426 -14.41 -32.01 7.73
N CYS A 427 -14.89 -32.33 8.94
CA CYS A 427 -15.32 -31.34 9.93
C CYS A 427 -14.14 -30.57 10.53
N GLN A 428 -13.00 -31.24 10.70
CA GLN A 428 -11.75 -30.65 11.20
C GLN A 428 -10.74 -30.43 10.05
N ASP A 429 -9.82 -29.48 10.24
CA ASP A 429 -8.68 -29.29 9.36
C ASP A 429 -7.50 -30.20 9.73
N LYS A 430 -6.38 -30.06 9.02
CA LYS A 430 -5.18 -30.86 9.27
C LYS A 430 -4.55 -30.63 10.65
N ASN A 431 -4.93 -29.54 11.33
CA ASN A 431 -4.40 -29.16 12.64
C ASN A 431 -5.37 -29.54 13.77
N GLY A 432 -6.44 -30.29 13.46
CA GLY A 432 -7.49 -30.65 14.43
C GLY A 432 -8.44 -29.50 14.79
N ALA A 433 -8.27 -28.30 14.19
CA ALA A 433 -9.18 -27.19 14.44
C ALA A 433 -10.47 -27.37 13.63
N GLU A 434 -11.60 -26.98 14.24
CA GLU A 434 -12.88 -27.03 13.54
C GLU A 434 -12.89 -26.12 12.31
N ARG A 435 -13.27 -26.69 11.16
CA ARG A 435 -13.44 -25.90 9.94
C ARG A 435 -14.69 -25.04 10.03
N CYS A 436 -14.61 -23.85 9.43
CA CYS A 436 -15.77 -22.98 9.34
C CYS A 436 -16.81 -23.54 8.36
N PHE A 437 -17.97 -23.92 8.87
CA PHE A 437 -19.15 -24.24 8.07
C PHE A 437 -20.20 -23.16 8.22
N PHE A 438 -20.74 -22.71 7.09
CA PHE A 438 -21.68 -21.60 7.04
C PHE A 438 -22.93 -22.03 6.29
N GLY A 439 -24.10 -21.59 6.77
CA GLY A 439 -25.35 -21.73 6.02
C GLY A 439 -25.47 -20.72 4.88
N ALA A 440 -26.68 -20.65 4.31
CA ALA A 440 -27.03 -19.70 3.27
C ALA A 440 -26.78 -18.23 3.68
N TRP A 441 -26.45 -17.38 2.70
CA TRP A 441 -26.36 -15.94 2.94
C TRP A 441 -27.75 -15.36 3.15
N GLY A 442 -27.97 -14.68 4.27
CA GLY A 442 -29.14 -13.82 4.43
C GLY A 442 -29.09 -12.61 3.52
N GLU A 443 -30.21 -11.88 3.47
CA GLU A 443 -30.30 -10.63 2.75
C GLU A 443 -29.38 -9.55 3.37
N PHE A 444 -29.06 -8.53 2.57
CA PHE A 444 -28.35 -7.37 3.13
C PHE A 444 -29.33 -6.59 4.01
N GLY A 445 -28.98 -6.44 5.28
CA GLY A 445 -29.73 -5.62 6.22
C GLY A 445 -29.77 -4.14 5.82
N PRO A 446 -30.57 -3.33 6.54
CA PRO A 446 -30.74 -1.91 6.25
C PRO A 446 -29.40 -1.17 6.27
N CYS A 447 -29.32 -0.10 5.48
CA CYS A 447 -28.13 0.73 5.41
C CYS A 447 -27.96 1.53 6.71
N THR A 448 -26.97 1.21 7.53
CA THR A 448 -26.61 1.96 8.74
C THR A 448 -25.25 2.63 8.53
N ASN A 449 -25.16 3.94 8.75
CA ASN A 449 -23.93 4.71 8.58
C ASN A 449 -23.24 4.54 7.20
N GLY A 450 -24.02 4.36 6.13
CA GLY A 450 -23.50 4.17 4.77
C GLY A 450 -22.94 2.79 4.48
N VAL A 451 -23.15 1.80 5.36
CA VAL A 451 -22.75 0.41 5.19
C VAL A 451 -23.96 -0.50 5.38
N SER A 452 -24.17 -1.44 4.47
CA SER A 452 -25.14 -2.54 4.64
C SER A 452 -24.37 -3.82 4.93
N THR A 453 -24.79 -4.56 5.95
CA THR A 453 -24.17 -5.83 6.36
C THR A 453 -25.09 -6.98 5.99
N LYS A 454 -24.52 -8.05 5.46
CA LYS A 454 -25.20 -9.35 5.40
C LYS A 454 -24.47 -10.34 6.28
N GLN A 455 -25.23 -11.19 6.95
CA GLN A 455 -24.73 -12.25 7.80
C GLN A 455 -25.21 -13.60 7.26
N ARG A 456 -24.53 -14.67 7.65
CA ARG A 456 -24.97 -16.06 7.43
C ARG A 456 -24.79 -16.82 8.73
N PRO A 457 -25.66 -17.79 9.05
CA PRO A 457 -25.53 -18.57 10.26
C PRO A 457 -24.22 -19.37 10.23
N LEU A 458 -23.52 -19.37 11.35
CA LEU A 458 -22.34 -20.20 11.56
C LEU A 458 -22.82 -21.55 12.12
N LEU A 459 -22.63 -22.62 11.35
CA LEU A 459 -23.05 -23.96 11.76
C LEU A 459 -21.99 -24.64 12.64
N GLN A 460 -20.71 -24.32 12.41
CA GLN A 460 -19.58 -24.81 13.21
C GLN A 460 -18.33 -23.95 12.97
N GLY A 461 -17.46 -23.88 13.97
CA GLY A 461 -16.17 -23.20 13.95
C GLY A 461 -16.03 -22.11 15.02
N GLY A 462 -14.80 -21.72 15.35
CA GLY A 462 -14.52 -20.72 16.39
C GLY A 462 -14.74 -19.26 15.98
N LEU A 463 -14.32 -18.33 16.84
CA LEU A 463 -14.49 -16.86 16.69
C LEU A 463 -13.95 -16.27 15.38
N ASP A 464 -12.96 -16.93 14.76
CA ASP A 464 -12.44 -16.51 13.45
C ASP A 464 -13.41 -16.79 12.30
N CYS A 465 -14.28 -17.79 12.46
CA CYS A 465 -15.34 -18.12 11.52
C CYS A 465 -16.48 -17.11 11.60
N GLU A 466 -16.87 -16.66 12.80
CA GLU A 466 -17.89 -15.61 12.99
C GLU A 466 -17.52 -14.32 12.24
N ARG A 467 -16.25 -13.91 12.28
CA ARG A 467 -15.78 -12.74 11.53
C ARG A 467 -15.91 -12.92 10.00
N LYS A 468 -15.81 -14.16 9.50
CA LYS A 468 -16.01 -14.52 8.08
C LYS A 468 -17.49 -14.74 7.73
N ALA A 469 -18.36 -14.85 8.73
CA ALA A 469 -19.81 -14.96 8.56
C ALA A 469 -20.47 -13.61 8.25
N VAL A 470 -19.75 -12.49 8.41
CA VAL A 470 -20.25 -11.14 8.14
C VAL A 470 -19.56 -10.54 6.91
N VAL A 471 -20.35 -10.06 5.95
CA VAL A 471 -19.84 -9.29 4.79
C VAL A 471 -20.50 -7.92 4.78
N THR A 472 -19.68 -6.89 4.67
CA THR A 472 -20.13 -5.50 4.59
C THR A 472 -19.91 -4.95 3.19
N ARG A 473 -20.87 -4.15 2.71
CA ARG A 473 -20.74 -3.37 1.47
C ARG A 473 -21.15 -1.92 1.74
N ALA A 474 -20.51 -0.99 1.05
CA ALA A 474 -20.96 0.40 1.06
C ALA A 474 -22.35 0.47 0.40
N CYS A 475 -23.26 1.23 0.99
CA CYS A 475 -24.59 1.40 0.42
C CYS A 475 -24.52 2.10 -0.93
N GLU A 476 -25.34 1.67 -1.87
CA GLU A 476 -25.54 2.42 -3.10
C GLU A 476 -26.23 3.74 -2.74
N THR A 477 -25.66 4.85 -3.19
CA THR A 477 -26.29 6.16 -3.00
C THR A 477 -27.50 6.20 -3.93
N GLN A 478 -28.69 5.97 -3.37
CA GLN A 478 -29.94 6.03 -4.11
C GLN A 478 -30.16 7.41 -4.71
#